data_AF-A0A932H7B5-F1
#
_entry.id   AF-A0A932H7B5-F1
#
_cell.length_a   1.000
_cell.length_b   1.000
_cell.length_c   1.000
_cell.angle_alpha   90.00
_cell.angle_beta   90.00
_cell.angle_gamma   90.00
#
_symmetry.space_group_name_H-M   'P 1'
#
loop_
_entity.id
_entity.type
_entity.pdbx_description
1 polymer ?
#
loop_
_entity_poly.entity_id
_entity_poly.type
_entity_poly.pdbx_seq_one_letter_code
_entity_poly.pdbx_strand_id
1 'polypeptide(L)'
;MGRCVYCGERRGFWGKTCGDCKKLLARVEELRGRVGYGEFLDGLAATGVPKEKILVFLKADPEGKGSIQDQVTAEMASELMSVMGLKGNQTPQEVKRIRETTDKGR
;
A
#
# COMPACT_ATOMS: atom_id res chain seq x y z
N MET A 1 -17.52 2.32 -20.85
CA MET A 1 -16.75 3.04 -19.80
C MET A 1 -16.45 2.07 -18.68
N GLY A 2 -15.18 1.80 -18.37
CA GLY A 2 -14.82 0.91 -17.26
C GLY A 2 -14.73 1.66 -15.92
N ARG A 3 -14.66 0.92 -14.81
CA ARG A 3 -14.31 1.48 -13.49
C ARG A 3 -12.80 1.41 -13.26
N CYS A 4 -12.26 2.37 -12.53
CA CYS A 4 -10.89 2.33 -12.07
C CYS A 4 -10.70 1.18 -11.09
N VAL A 5 -9.65 0.38 -11.28
CA VAL A 5 -9.36 -0.78 -10.39
C VAL A 5 -8.95 -0.38 -8.98
N TYR A 6 -8.59 0.90 -8.75
CA TYR A 6 -8.17 1.41 -7.44
C TYR A 6 -9.28 2.14 -6.69
N CYS A 7 -9.97 3.09 -7.33
CA CYS A 7 -11.00 3.89 -6.66
C CYS A 7 -12.44 3.56 -7.08
N GLY A 8 -12.65 2.69 -8.06
CA GLY A 8 -13.99 2.35 -8.56
C GLY A 8 -14.67 3.45 -9.39
N GLU A 9 -14.10 4.65 -9.49
CA GLU A 9 -14.68 5.73 -10.30
C GLU A 9 -14.66 5.46 -11.80
N ARG A 10 -15.49 6.20 -12.55
CA ARG A 10 -15.50 6.13 -14.02
C ARG A 10 -14.12 6.47 -14.57
N ARG A 11 -13.56 5.56 -15.37
CA ARG A 11 -12.30 5.80 -16.09
C ARG A 11 -12.57 6.34 -17.49
N GLY A 12 -11.69 7.23 -17.96
CA GLY A 12 -11.65 7.66 -19.36
C GLY A 12 -11.31 6.52 -20.32
N PHE A 13 -11.20 6.82 -21.62
CA PHE A 13 -11.11 5.80 -22.66
C PHE A 13 -9.80 4.96 -22.63
N TRP A 14 -8.74 5.43 -21.95
CA TRP A 14 -7.42 4.80 -21.96
C TRP A 14 -6.93 4.36 -20.56
N GLY A 15 -6.72 3.05 -20.38
CA GLY A 15 -6.09 2.43 -19.20
C GLY A 15 -7.05 1.97 -18.10
N LYS A 16 -6.61 1.03 -17.24
CA LYS A 16 -7.37 0.46 -16.10
C LYS A 16 -7.49 1.43 -14.90
N THR A 17 -6.79 2.55 -14.94
CA THR A 17 -6.60 3.49 -13.82
C THR A 17 -7.04 4.91 -14.21
N CYS A 18 -7.79 5.60 -13.35
CA CYS A 18 -8.18 7.00 -13.57
C CYS A 18 -7.00 7.97 -13.35
N GLY A 19 -7.14 9.23 -13.77
CA GLY A 19 -6.06 10.23 -13.68
C GLY A 19 -5.54 10.44 -12.26
N ASP A 20 -6.43 10.51 -11.27
CA ASP A 20 -6.03 10.71 -9.87
C ASP A 20 -5.28 9.50 -9.31
N CYS A 21 -5.77 8.28 -9.57
CA CYS A 21 -5.05 7.09 -9.14
C CYS A 21 -3.71 6.92 -9.87
N LYS A 22 -3.54 7.45 -11.09
CA LYS A 22 -2.22 7.52 -11.74
C LYS A 22 -1.27 8.47 -11.01
N LYS A 23 -1.75 9.65 -10.61
CA LYS A 23 -0.95 10.59 -9.80
C LYS A 23 -0.54 9.97 -8.47
N LEU A 24 -1.49 9.30 -7.80
CA LEU A 24 -1.21 8.60 -6.54
C LEU A 24 -0.19 7.49 -6.75
N LEU A 25 -0.32 6.64 -7.77
CA LEU A 25 0.67 5.59 -8.06
C LEU A 25 2.07 6.15 -8.28
N ALA A 26 2.22 7.20 -9.10
CA ALA A 26 3.52 7.83 -9.32
C ALA A 26 4.11 8.33 -7.99
N ARG A 27 3.27 8.92 -7.13
CA ARG A 27 3.70 9.42 -5.83
C ARG A 27 4.02 8.31 -4.83
N VAL A 28 3.32 7.17 -4.91
CA VAL A 28 3.68 5.96 -4.16
C VAL A 28 5.06 5.48 -4.58
N GLU A 29 5.34 5.33 -5.87
CA GLU A 29 6.66 4.89 -6.35
C GLU A 29 7.80 5.80 -5.91
N GLU A 30 7.58 7.11 -5.84
CA GLU A 30 8.59 8.07 -5.39
C GLU A 30 8.88 7.98 -3.88
N LEU A 31 7.87 7.69 -3.06
CA LEU A 31 7.94 7.74 -1.59
C LEU A 31 8.20 6.37 -0.95
N ARG A 32 7.78 5.31 -1.61
CA ARG A 32 7.87 3.92 -1.15
C ARG A 32 9.33 3.57 -0.84
N GLY A 33 9.57 3.08 0.37
CA GLY A 33 10.90 2.73 0.87
C GLY A 33 11.86 3.91 1.11
N ARG A 34 11.34 5.14 1.19
CA ARG A 34 12.16 6.34 1.43
C ARG A 34 11.71 7.15 2.63
N VAL A 35 10.44 7.07 2.98
CA VAL A 35 9.81 7.89 4.02
C VAL A 35 8.97 7.02 4.96
N GLY A 36 8.70 7.53 6.16
CA GLY A 36 7.81 6.87 7.10
C GLY A 36 6.34 6.90 6.65
N TYR A 37 5.47 6.11 7.28
CA TYR A 37 4.05 6.01 6.91
C TYR A 37 3.30 7.35 7.02
N GLY A 38 3.63 8.18 8.03
CA GLY A 38 3.06 9.52 8.17
C GLY A 38 3.43 10.43 6.99
N GLU A 39 4.72 10.55 6.70
CA GLU A 39 5.25 11.32 5.57
C GLU A 39 4.75 10.79 4.21
N PHE A 40 4.55 9.49 4.10
CA PHE A 40 3.92 8.87 2.94
C PHE A 40 2.48 9.36 2.74
N LEU A 41 1.66 9.38 3.81
CA LEU A 41 0.31 9.92 3.74
C LEU A 41 0.29 11.42 3.43
N ASP A 42 1.22 12.19 4.01
CA ASP A 42 1.38 13.62 3.72
C ASP A 42 1.75 13.84 2.24
N GLY A 43 2.64 13.01 1.71
CA GLY A 43 3.04 13.05 0.30
C GLY A 43 1.91 12.68 -0.66
N LEU A 44 1.00 11.76 -0.28
CA LEU A 44 -0.23 11.49 -1.04
C LEU A 44 -1.20 12.66 -0.95
N ALA A 45 -1.36 13.28 0.22
CA ALA A 45 -2.21 14.46 0.38
C ALA A 45 -1.73 15.66 -0.46
N ALA A 46 -0.41 15.81 -0.61
CA ALA A 46 0.21 16.86 -1.45
C ALA A 46 -0.12 16.73 -2.96
N THR A 47 -0.65 15.60 -3.42
CA THR A 47 -1.09 15.42 -4.82
C THR A 47 -2.35 16.21 -5.18
N GLY A 48 -3.04 16.77 -4.18
CA GLY A 48 -4.32 17.48 -4.36
C GLY A 48 -5.51 16.56 -4.62
N VAL A 49 -5.32 15.23 -4.52
CA VAL A 49 -6.42 14.26 -4.63
C VAL A 49 -7.25 14.29 -3.33
N PRO A 50 -8.60 14.23 -3.40
CA PRO A 50 -9.45 14.24 -2.21
C PRO A 50 -9.11 13.11 -1.23
N LYS A 51 -9.12 13.41 0.06
CA LYS A 51 -8.74 12.48 1.13
C LYS A 51 -9.56 11.19 1.09
N GLU A 52 -10.85 11.29 0.82
CA GLU A 52 -11.77 10.15 0.73
C GLU A 52 -11.32 9.18 -0.38
N LYS A 53 -10.85 9.73 -1.50
CA LYS A 53 -10.36 8.97 -2.64
C LYS A 53 -9.00 8.33 -2.37
N ILE A 54 -8.12 9.03 -1.65
CA ILE A 54 -6.85 8.48 -1.16
C ILE A 54 -7.12 7.27 -0.26
N LEU A 55 -8.09 7.36 0.66
CA LEU A 55 -8.46 6.24 1.53
C LEU A 55 -8.98 5.02 0.75
N VAL A 56 -9.79 5.23 -0.29
CA VAL A 56 -10.24 4.12 -1.16
C VAL A 56 -9.06 3.53 -1.93
N PHE A 57 -8.18 4.37 -2.49
CA PHE A 57 -6.99 3.95 -3.19
C PHE A 57 -6.05 3.10 -2.31
N LEU A 58 -5.83 3.51 -1.06
CA LEU A 58 -4.97 2.79 -0.11
C LEU A 58 -5.49 1.38 0.20
N LYS A 59 -6.81 1.21 0.22
CA LYS A 59 -7.48 -0.07 0.47
C LYS A 59 -7.59 -0.95 -0.78
N ALA A 60 -7.23 -0.42 -1.95
CA ALA A 60 -7.33 -1.18 -3.19
C ALA A 60 -6.32 -2.33 -3.20
N ASP A 61 -6.79 -3.50 -3.58
CA ASP A 61 -5.95 -4.67 -3.87
C ASP A 61 -6.25 -5.20 -5.28
N PRO A 62 -5.76 -4.51 -6.32
CA PRO A 62 -6.03 -4.90 -7.70
C PRO A 62 -5.26 -6.15 -8.14
N GLU A 63 -4.21 -6.55 -7.41
CA GLU A 63 -3.34 -7.69 -7.76
C GLU A 63 -3.50 -8.90 -6.85
N GLY A 64 -4.31 -8.82 -5.78
CA GLY A 64 -4.46 -9.87 -4.78
C GLY A 64 -3.22 -10.06 -3.91
N LYS A 65 -2.35 -9.05 -3.82
CA LYS A 65 -1.06 -9.10 -3.10
C LYS A 65 -1.11 -8.37 -1.76
N GLY A 66 -2.30 -8.02 -1.30
CA GLY A 66 -2.50 -7.09 -0.19
C GLY A 66 -2.69 -5.66 -0.71
N SER A 67 -3.39 -4.86 0.10
CA SER A 67 -3.72 -3.48 -0.26
C SER A 67 -2.46 -2.63 -0.45
N ILE A 68 -2.59 -1.47 -1.10
CA ILE A 68 -1.48 -0.53 -1.22
C ILE A 68 -0.90 -0.17 0.15
N GLN A 69 -1.76 -0.02 1.16
CA GLN A 69 -1.34 0.20 2.54
C GLN A 69 -0.53 -0.99 3.11
N ASP A 70 -0.97 -2.22 2.88
CA ASP A 70 -0.27 -3.42 3.37
C ASP A 70 1.12 -3.54 2.74
N GLN A 71 1.21 -3.27 1.44
CA GLN A 71 2.46 -3.32 0.70
C GLN A 71 3.48 -2.30 1.22
N VAL A 72 3.06 -1.06 1.43
CA VAL A 72 3.93 0.01 1.97
C VAL A 72 4.35 -0.31 3.41
N THR A 73 3.43 -0.82 4.23
CA THR A 73 3.73 -1.21 5.62
C THR A 73 4.72 -2.37 5.70
N ALA A 74 4.56 -3.38 4.84
CA ALA A 74 5.46 -4.54 4.78
C ALA A 74 6.89 -4.15 4.37
N GLU A 75 7.03 -3.21 3.44
CA GLU A 75 8.34 -2.72 3.04
C GLU A 75 9.01 -1.88 4.11
N MET A 76 8.27 -1.01 4.79
CA MET A 76 8.80 -0.28 5.93
C MET A 76 9.29 -1.24 7.03
N ALA A 77 8.52 -2.27 7.35
CA ALA A 77 8.95 -3.29 8.31
C ALA A 77 10.23 -3.98 7.86
N SER A 78 10.36 -4.27 6.56
CA SER A 78 11.55 -4.89 5.96
C SER A 78 12.77 -3.98 5.98
N GLU A 79 12.59 -2.68 5.76
CA GLU A 79 13.66 -1.68 5.86
C GLU A 79 14.12 -1.48 7.30
N LEU A 80 13.20 -1.37 8.25
CA LEU A 80 13.54 -1.30 9.67
C LEU A 80 14.32 -2.54 10.12
N MET A 81 13.88 -3.73 9.72
CA MET A 81 14.61 -4.97 10.00
C MET A 81 16.00 -4.97 9.35
N SER A 82 16.14 -4.47 8.13
CA SER A 82 17.44 -4.35 7.44
C SER A 82 18.38 -3.37 8.13
N VAL A 83 17.88 -2.22 8.58
CA VAL A 83 18.64 -1.21 9.35
C VAL A 83 19.08 -1.79 10.70
N MET A 84 18.27 -2.63 11.33
CA MET A 84 18.60 -3.33 12.57
C MET A 84 19.54 -4.54 12.37
N GLY A 85 20.01 -4.81 11.15
CA GLY A 85 20.88 -5.96 10.84
C GLY A 85 20.18 -7.32 10.85
N LEU A 86 18.85 -7.32 10.94
CA LEU A 86 18.00 -8.50 10.92
C LEU A 86 17.58 -8.77 9.47
N LYS A 87 18.37 -9.54 8.71
CA LYS A 87 17.94 -10.07 7.41
C LYS A 87 16.80 -11.08 7.63
N GLY A 88 15.56 -10.63 7.50
CA GLY A 88 14.37 -11.44 7.72
C GLY A 88 14.19 -12.52 6.66
N ASN A 89 14.31 -13.79 7.08
CA ASN A 89 13.74 -14.93 6.37
C ASN A 89 12.24 -15.12 6.69
N GLN A 90 11.55 -14.10 7.23
CA GLN A 90 10.16 -14.26 7.63
C GLN A 90 9.20 -14.07 6.47
N THR A 91 8.87 -15.19 5.84
CA THR A 91 7.87 -15.28 4.78
C THR A 91 6.46 -14.96 5.32
N PRO A 92 5.52 -14.49 4.49
CA PRO A 92 4.13 -14.27 4.88
C PRO A 92 3.47 -15.48 5.57
N GLN A 93 3.90 -16.70 5.23
CA GLN A 93 3.47 -17.96 5.85
C GLN A 93 3.95 -18.11 7.30
N GLU A 94 5.12 -17.57 7.64
CA GLU A 94 5.63 -17.55 9.02
C GLU A 94 4.89 -16.56 9.88
N VAL A 95 4.56 -15.38 9.32
CA VAL A 95 3.71 -14.38 10.00
C VAL A 95 2.32 -14.94 10.28
N LYS A 96 1.71 -15.66 9.33
CA LYS A 96 0.42 -16.34 9.53
C LYS A 96 0.49 -17.37 10.67
N ARG A 97 1.54 -18.18 10.71
CA ARG A 97 1.74 -19.18 11.78
C ARG A 97 1.88 -18.55 13.16
N ILE A 98 2.65 -17.47 13.28
CA ILE A 98 2.83 -16.75 14.54
C ILE A 98 1.49 -16.18 15.06
N ARG A 99 0.65 -15.63 14.17
CA ARG A 99 -0.69 -15.15 14.56
C ARG A 99 -1.56 -16.28 15.11
N GLU A 100 -1.57 -17.44 14.44
CA GLU A 100 -2.38 -18.60 14.86
C GLU A 100 -1.90 -19.25 16.17
N THR A 101 -0.59 -19.27 16.46
CA THR A 101 -0.07 -19.77 17.74
C THR A 101 -0.30 -18.81 18.89
N THR A 102 -0.28 -17.50 18.64
CA THR A 102 -0.52 -16.49 19.69
C THR A 102 -2.00 -16.43 20.07
N ASP A 103 -2.92 -16.73 19.15
CA ASP A 103 -4.37 -16.81 19.41
C ASP A 103 -4.77 -18.06 20.23
N LYS A 104 -4.02 -19.17 20.12
CA LYS A 104 -4.30 -20.41 20.86
C LYS A 104 -3.78 -20.45 22.30
N GLY A 105 -3.10 -19.39 22.73
CA GLY A 105 -2.51 -19.27 24.07
C GLY A 105 -3.36 -18.47 25.08
N ARG A 106 -4.60 -18.13 24.74
CA ARG A 106 -5.51 -17.39 25.63
C ARG A 106 -6.78 -18.17 25.95
#